data_AF-A0A538H5V6-F1
#
_entry.id   AF-A0A538H5V6-F1
#
_cell.length_a   1.000
_cell.length_b   1.000
_cell.length_c   1.000
_cell.angle_alpha   90.00
_cell.angle_beta   90.00
_cell.angle_gamma   90.00
#
_symmetry.space_group_name_H-M   'P 1'
#
loop_
_entity.id
_entity.type
_entity.pdbx_description
1 polymer ?
#
loop_
_entity_poly.entity_id
_entity_poly.type
_entity_poly.pdbx_seq_one_letter_code
_entity_poly.pdbx_strand_id
1 'polypeptide(L)'
;MAAALCLAGCGSGSEPRAAPQPELPHSVATALASGSDEVARALTAGDHCRALSVARQLQQETVAAINDWQIPGAFQEQLGSAVADLVSRIRCVPPVNKHDNGKHNGQKKHEGND
;
A
#
# COMPACT_ATOMS: atom_id res chain seq x y z
N MET A 1 -7.30 -8.93 -59.24
CA MET A 1 -7.21 -10.31 -58.69
C MET A 1 -7.72 -10.23 -57.26
N ALA A 2 -9.00 -10.57 -57.04
CA ALA A 2 -9.49 -11.90 -56.67
C ALA A 2 -9.19 -12.24 -55.19
N ALA A 3 -10.27 -12.41 -54.43
CA ALA A 3 -10.36 -12.56 -52.99
C ALA A 3 -9.89 -13.93 -52.48
N ALA A 4 -9.53 -13.98 -51.18
CA ALA A 4 -9.72 -15.17 -50.36
C ALA A 4 -9.89 -14.74 -48.88
N LEU A 5 -11.14 -14.64 -48.46
CA LEU A 5 -11.53 -14.57 -47.05
C LEU A 5 -11.43 -15.98 -46.47
N CYS A 6 -10.46 -16.23 -45.59
CA CYS A 6 -10.46 -17.44 -44.76
C CYS A 6 -11.25 -17.17 -43.48
N LEU A 7 -12.57 -17.37 -43.57
CA LEU A 7 -13.45 -17.58 -42.43
C LEU A 7 -13.11 -18.95 -41.80
N ALA A 8 -12.16 -18.97 -40.86
CA ALA A 8 -11.91 -20.13 -40.03
C ALA A 8 -12.67 -19.98 -38.71
N GLY A 9 -13.78 -20.71 -38.59
CA GLY A 9 -14.27 -21.22 -37.32
C GLY A 9 -15.31 -20.37 -36.60
N CYS A 10 -16.57 -20.51 -36.99
CA CYS A 10 -17.69 -20.43 -36.07
C CYS A 10 -17.57 -21.59 -35.07
N GLY A 11 -16.81 -21.37 -34.00
CA GLY A 11 -16.81 -22.24 -32.84
C GLY A 11 -18.05 -21.94 -32.01
N SER A 12 -19.18 -22.57 -32.37
CA SER A 12 -20.31 -22.75 -31.45
C SER A 12 -19.91 -23.78 -30.39
N GLY A 13 -18.90 -23.46 -29.59
CA GLY A 13 -18.64 -24.13 -28.34
C GLY A 13 -19.36 -23.30 -27.28
N SER A 14 -20.44 -23.84 -26.72
CA SER A 14 -20.94 -23.33 -25.44
C SER A 14 -19.78 -23.42 -24.46
N GLU A 15 -19.07 -22.30 -24.27
CA GLU A 15 -18.12 -22.18 -23.16
C GLU A 15 -18.91 -22.60 -21.92
N PRO A 16 -18.42 -23.56 -21.12
CA PRO A 16 -19.01 -23.79 -19.81
C PRO A 16 -19.02 -22.42 -19.15
N ARG A 17 -20.21 -21.91 -18.81
CA ARG A 17 -20.38 -20.65 -18.09
C ARG A 17 -19.37 -20.68 -16.94
N ALA A 18 -18.29 -19.92 -17.07
CA ALA A 18 -17.23 -19.93 -16.07
C ALA A 18 -17.89 -19.65 -14.72
N ALA A 19 -17.54 -20.44 -13.71
CA ALA A 19 -18.07 -20.24 -12.37
C ALA A 19 -17.84 -18.76 -11.99
N PRO A 20 -18.81 -18.09 -11.33
CA PRO A 20 -18.63 -16.72 -10.90
C PRO A 20 -17.33 -16.63 -10.10
N GLN A 21 -16.46 -15.72 -10.51
CA GLN A 21 -15.19 -15.52 -9.82
C GLN A 21 -15.48 -15.01 -8.41
N PRO A 22 -14.72 -15.45 -7.39
CA PRO A 22 -14.90 -14.92 -6.05
C PRO A 22 -14.66 -13.41 -6.08
N GLU A 23 -15.55 -12.65 -5.46
CA GLU A 23 -15.45 -11.19 -5.33
C GLU A 23 -15.21 -10.83 -3.88
N LEU A 24 -14.39 -9.79 -3.65
CA LEU A 24 -14.24 -9.22 -2.31
C LEU A 24 -15.53 -8.46 -1.93
N PRO A 25 -15.99 -8.54 -0.68
CA PRO A 25 -17.06 -7.67 -0.21
C PRO A 25 -16.69 -6.21 -0.42
N HIS A 26 -17.66 -5.40 -0.84
CA HIS A 26 -17.43 -3.99 -1.18
C HIS A 26 -16.81 -3.19 -0.03
N SER A 27 -17.22 -3.49 1.22
CA SER A 27 -16.65 -2.85 2.42
C SER A 27 -15.16 -3.15 2.58
N VAL A 28 -14.76 -4.41 2.42
CA VAL A 28 -13.35 -4.86 2.49
C VAL A 28 -12.53 -4.19 1.38
N ALA A 29 -13.04 -4.20 0.15
CA ALA A 29 -12.38 -3.56 -0.98
C ALA A 29 -12.19 -2.04 -0.76
N THR A 30 -13.21 -1.36 -0.24
CA THR A 30 -13.16 0.08 0.05
C THR A 30 -12.15 0.38 1.17
N ALA A 31 -12.14 -0.42 2.23
CA ALA A 31 -11.18 -0.28 3.32
C ALA A 31 -9.74 -0.45 2.80
N LEU A 32 -9.49 -1.51 2.01
CA LEU A 32 -8.17 -1.75 1.41
C LEU A 32 -7.70 -0.59 0.52
N ALA A 33 -8.58 -0.07 -0.34
CA ALA A 33 -8.28 1.05 -1.22
C ALA A 33 -7.94 2.31 -0.41
N SER A 34 -8.82 2.69 0.52
CA SER A 34 -8.64 3.92 1.32
C SER A 34 -7.40 3.88 2.21
N GLY A 35 -7.10 2.74 2.83
CA GLY A 35 -5.89 2.55 3.63
C GLY A 35 -4.62 2.61 2.78
N SER A 36 -4.65 2.02 1.59
CA SER A 36 -3.52 2.07 0.64
C SER A 36 -3.26 3.50 0.15
N ASP A 37 -4.32 4.25 -0.17
CA ASP A 37 -4.22 5.65 -0.58
C ASP A 37 -3.63 6.52 0.54
N GLU A 38 -4.03 6.30 1.80
CA GLU A 38 -3.47 7.03 2.93
C GLU A 38 -1.97 6.71 3.15
N VAL A 39 -1.57 5.44 3.01
CA VAL A 39 -0.14 5.06 3.03
C VAL A 39 0.61 5.79 1.92
N ALA A 40 0.09 5.79 0.70
CA ALA A 40 0.70 6.48 -0.43
C ALA A 40 0.84 7.99 -0.17
N ARG A 41 -0.23 8.65 0.31
CA ARG A 41 -0.20 10.08 0.69
C ARG A 41 0.86 10.38 1.75
N ALA A 42 0.93 9.56 2.80
CA ALA A 42 1.92 9.74 3.87
C ALA A 42 3.35 9.58 3.35
N LEU A 43 3.61 8.57 2.50
CA LEU A 43 4.91 8.37 1.86
C LEU A 43 5.29 9.55 0.95
N THR A 44 4.36 10.05 0.12
CA THR A 44 4.59 11.22 -0.73
C THR A 44 4.86 12.50 0.08
N ALA A 45 4.23 12.64 1.24
CA ALA A 45 4.47 13.76 2.16
C ALA A 45 5.80 13.64 2.94
N GLY A 46 6.53 12.52 2.81
CA GLY A 46 7.73 12.23 3.60
C GLY A 46 7.45 11.84 5.06
N ASP A 47 6.18 11.60 5.42
CA ASP A 47 5.78 11.16 6.75
C ASP A 47 5.82 9.62 6.84
N HIS A 48 7.04 9.09 6.82
CA HIS A 48 7.26 7.63 6.81
C HIS A 48 6.76 6.94 8.09
N CYS A 49 6.70 7.66 9.21
CA CYS A 49 6.23 7.11 10.47
C CYS A 49 4.69 6.99 10.50
N ARG A 50 3.98 7.99 9.97
CA ARG A 50 2.54 7.87 9.72
C ARG A 50 2.23 6.77 8.71
N ALA A 51 2.98 6.69 7.62
CA ALA A 51 2.82 5.63 6.62
C ALA A 51 2.93 4.22 7.25
N LEU A 52 3.93 4.01 8.11
CA LEU A 52 4.10 2.74 8.82
C LEU A 52 2.93 2.44 9.76
N SER A 53 2.42 3.44 10.49
CA SER A 53 1.29 3.28 11.39
C SER A 53 0.03 2.84 10.64
N VAL A 54 -0.29 3.52 9.53
CA VAL A 54 -1.46 3.20 8.69
C VAL A 54 -1.30 1.83 8.04
N ALA A 55 -0.11 1.48 7.55
CA ALA A 55 0.15 0.15 6.98
C ALA A 55 -0.04 -0.99 8.01
N ARG A 56 0.36 -0.77 9.27
CA ARG A 56 0.13 -1.75 10.35
C ARG A 56 -1.36 -1.89 10.69
N GLN A 57 -2.10 -0.79 10.70
CA GLN A 57 -3.54 -0.83 10.88
C GLN A 57 -4.21 -1.62 9.74
N LEU A 58 -3.84 -1.35 8.49
CA LEU A 58 -4.34 -2.07 7.32
C LEU A 58 -4.06 -3.59 7.42
N GLN A 59 -2.87 -3.97 7.88
CA GLN A 59 -2.52 -5.36 8.13
C GLN A 59 -3.43 -6.00 9.19
N GLN A 60 -3.66 -5.31 10.32
CA GLN A 60 -4.52 -5.82 11.40
C GLN A 60 -5.97 -6.00 10.93
N GLU A 61 -6.51 -5.02 10.21
CA GLU A 61 -7.87 -5.07 9.65
C GLU A 61 -8.02 -6.20 8.62
N THR A 62 -7.00 -6.40 7.77
CA THR A 62 -7.00 -7.51 6.79
C THR A 62 -6.97 -8.86 7.50
N VAL A 63 -6.12 -9.03 8.53
CA VAL A 63 -6.07 -10.26 9.32
C VAL A 63 -7.40 -10.52 10.04
N ALA A 64 -8.04 -9.48 10.58
CA ALA A 64 -9.36 -9.61 11.18
C ALA A 64 -10.40 -10.06 10.15
N ALA A 65 -10.45 -9.45 8.96
CA ALA A 65 -11.36 -9.83 7.89
C ALA A 65 -11.14 -11.26 7.37
N ILE A 66 -9.89 -11.77 7.39
CA ILE A 66 -9.58 -13.18 7.11
C ILE A 66 -10.16 -14.08 8.21
N ASN A 67 -9.91 -13.77 9.48
CA ASN A 67 -10.37 -14.57 10.62
C ASN A 67 -11.90 -14.59 10.75
N ASP A 68 -12.56 -13.50 10.36
CA ASP A 68 -14.02 -13.35 10.34
C ASP A 68 -14.67 -13.95 9.07
N TRP A 69 -13.89 -14.60 8.21
CA TRP A 69 -14.35 -15.21 6.95
C TRP A 69 -14.98 -14.23 5.96
N GLN A 70 -14.66 -12.94 6.08
CA GLN A 70 -15.15 -11.90 5.17
C GLN A 70 -14.38 -11.90 3.84
N ILE A 71 -13.14 -12.41 3.84
CA ILE A 71 -12.34 -12.54 2.62
C ILE A 71 -12.52 -13.96 2.05
N PRO A 72 -12.96 -14.11 0.78
CA PRO A 72 -13.00 -15.40 0.11
C PRO A 72 -11.65 -16.09 0.13
N GLY A 73 -11.63 -17.41 0.36
CA GLY A 73 -10.40 -18.20 0.52
C GLY A 73 -9.36 -17.98 -0.59
N ALA A 74 -9.82 -17.75 -1.82
CA ALA A 74 -8.95 -17.46 -2.97
C ALA A 74 -8.07 -16.21 -2.80
N PHE A 75 -8.44 -15.27 -1.94
CA PHE A 75 -7.72 -14.01 -1.72
C PHE A 75 -6.98 -13.94 -0.38
N GLN A 76 -7.26 -14.84 0.58
CA GLN A 76 -6.73 -14.72 1.95
C GLN A 76 -5.20 -14.69 1.99
N GLU A 77 -4.55 -15.68 1.38
CA GLU A 77 -3.08 -15.77 1.35
C GLU A 77 -2.44 -14.60 0.62
N GLN A 78 -3.02 -14.20 -0.52
CA GLN A 78 -2.49 -13.12 -1.34
C GLN A 78 -2.60 -11.78 -0.60
N LEU A 79 -3.77 -11.47 -0.03
CA LEU A 79 -3.98 -10.22 0.71
C LEU A 79 -3.14 -10.17 1.98
N GLY A 80 -3.12 -11.26 2.77
CA GLY A 80 -2.31 -11.36 3.97
C GLY A 80 -0.82 -11.15 3.70
N SER A 81 -0.30 -11.78 2.64
CA SER A 81 1.10 -11.61 2.22
C SER A 81 1.38 -10.18 1.74
N ALA A 82 0.49 -9.59 0.95
CA ALA A 82 0.67 -8.24 0.40
C ALA A 82 0.73 -7.17 1.50
N VAL A 83 -0.17 -7.22 2.49
CA VAL A 83 -0.14 -6.24 3.59
C VAL A 83 1.05 -6.44 4.52
N ALA A 84 1.51 -7.69 4.71
CA ALA A 84 2.71 -7.97 5.49
C ALA A 84 3.98 -7.46 4.80
N ASP A 85 4.09 -7.67 3.49
CA ASP A 85 5.17 -7.12 2.67
C ASP A 85 5.17 -5.58 2.68
N LEU A 86 4.00 -4.95 2.58
CA LEU A 86 3.87 -3.50 2.67
C LEU A 86 4.46 -2.95 3.98
N VAL A 87 4.09 -3.52 5.12
CA VAL A 87 4.62 -3.11 6.44
C VAL A 87 6.13 -3.30 6.52
N SER A 88 6.65 -4.42 5.99
CA SER A 88 8.08 -4.73 6.00
C SER A 88 8.92 -3.72 5.21
N ARG A 89 8.37 -3.15 4.14
CA ARG A 89 9.08 -2.19 3.26
C ARG A 89 9.14 -0.78 3.82
N ILE A 90 8.25 -0.40 4.72
CA ILE A 90 8.19 0.97 5.24
C ILE A 90 9.08 1.09 6.48
N ARG A 91 10.08 1.97 6.40
CA ARG A 91 10.92 2.34 7.56
C ARG A 91 10.51 3.71 8.06
N CYS A 92 10.08 3.79 9.32
CA CYS A 92 9.84 5.08 9.97
C CYS A 92 11.17 5.82 10.13
N VAL A 93 11.28 6.96 9.45
CA VAL A 93 12.36 7.93 9.60
C VAL A 93 11.71 9.22 10.11
N PRO A 94 12.05 9.69 11.32
CA PRO A 94 11.51 10.93 11.84
C PRO A 94 11.84 12.09 10.89
N PRO A 95 10.93 13.04 10.66
CA PRO A 95 11.23 14.20 9.85
C PRO A 95 12.37 15.00 10.48
N VAL A 96 13.38 15.34 9.69
CA VAL A 96 14.39 16.31 10.12
C VAL A 96 13.70 17.67 10.21
N ASN A 97 13.51 18.19 11.42
CA ASN A 97 12.91 19.49 11.64
C ASN A 97 13.73 20.56 10.90
N LYS A 98 13.19 21.15 9.82
CA LYS A 98 13.81 22.27 9.08
C LYS A 98 13.70 23.61 9.84
N HIS A 99 13.66 23.56 11.17
CA HIS A 99 13.56 24.71 12.06
C HIS A 99 14.80 24.87 12.96
N ASP A 100 15.93 24.24 12.61
CA ASP A 100 17.23 24.66 13.14
C ASP A 100 17.82 25.74 12.24
N ASN A 101 17.21 26.93 12.30
CA ASN A 101 17.78 28.15 11.76
C ASN A 101 18.21 29.03 12.93
N GLY A 102 19.47 28.92 13.31
CA GLY A 102 20.28 30.07 13.75
C GLY A 102 20.41 30.32 15.26
N LYS A 103 21.61 30.06 15.79
CA LYS A 103 22.52 31.16 16.16
C LYS A 103 23.94 30.65 16.41
N HIS A 104 24.83 31.01 15.50
CA HIS A 104 26.24 31.19 15.82
C HIS A 104 26.35 32.30 16.87
N ASN A 105 27.00 32.03 18.00
CA ASN A 105 27.70 33.09 18.70
C ASN A 105 29.04 32.54 19.20
N GLY A 106 30.10 32.89 18.47
CA GLY A 106 31.46 32.61 18.88
C GLY A 106 31.79 33.40 20.14
N GLN A 107 32.30 32.72 21.16
CA GLN A 107 33.02 33.36 22.24
C GLN A 107 34.51 33.15 22.01
N LYS A 108 35.15 34.15 21.40
CA LYS A 108 36.58 34.41 21.55
C LYS A 108 36.74 35.76 22.27
N LYS A 109 37.24 35.72 23.52
CA LYS A 109 38.03 36.75 24.21
C LYS A 109 38.15 36.39 25.70
N HIS A 110 39.24 36.58 26.43
CA HIS A 110 40.66 36.89 26.19
C HIS A 110 41.38 36.61 27.53
N GLU A 111 42.70 36.51 27.44
CA GLU A 111 43.71 36.33 28.50
C GLU A 111 43.88 37.58 29.42
N GLY A 112 44.38 37.39 30.65
CA GLY A 112 44.92 38.44 31.57
C GLY A 112 44.26 38.44 32.97
N ASN A 113 44.85 37.80 33.99
CA ASN A 113 45.89 38.27 34.94
C ASN A 113 45.37 39.15 36.09
N ASP A 114 45.42 38.60 37.31
CA ASP A 114 45.78 39.27 38.58
C ASP A 114 46.42 38.23 39.52
#